data_AF-A0A0P9H9Y8-F1
#
_entry.id   AF-A0A0P9H9Y8-F1
#
_cell.length_a   1.000
_cell.length_b   1.000
_cell.length_c   1.000
_cell.angle_alpha   90.00
_cell.angle_beta   90.00
_cell.angle_gamma   90.00
#
_symmetry.space_group_name_H-M   'P 1'
#
loop_
_entity.id
_entity.type
_entity.pdbx_description
1 polymer ?
#
loop_
_entity_poly.entity_id
_entity_poly.type
_entity_poly.pdbx_seq_one_letter_code
_entity_poly.pdbx_strand_id
1 'polypeptide(L)'
;MASSSRTLDGLPASPTIEGLHALAALPGWLLAPLQAKPVAAALRAAVPEFASGALELKSCKIKRMLLKDDGRWAGTYALSTAGPQGTQSVALRGTFTPPALRGEPALAEAPTTPFAANGWRLELPELGLSLVPEPPESELAAMPLLTDAEASRAMLEAGIRASTHPDMQIVSSRPEVLSYKPGSRCTLRYHLSYPAEQAARG
;
A
#
# COMPACT_ATOMS: atom_id res chain seq x y z
N MET A 1 23.74 19.35 -11.51
CA MET A 1 23.98 17.94 -11.14
C MET A 1 23.22 17.05 -12.11
N ALA A 2 23.90 16.55 -13.14
CA ALA A 2 23.31 15.68 -14.15
C ALA A 2 23.39 14.22 -13.66
N SER A 3 22.23 13.58 -13.50
CA SER A 3 22.13 12.14 -13.24
C SER A 3 22.65 11.41 -14.48
N SER A 4 23.78 10.72 -14.33
CA SER A 4 24.40 9.96 -15.42
C SER A 4 23.59 8.68 -15.62
N SER A 5 22.64 8.72 -16.55
CA SER A 5 21.98 7.54 -17.08
C SER A 5 23.02 6.72 -17.82
N ARG A 6 23.50 5.61 -17.24
CA ARG A 6 24.33 4.65 -17.95
C ARG A 6 23.44 3.93 -18.96
N THR A 7 23.51 4.35 -20.21
CA THR A 7 22.85 3.71 -21.35
C THR A 7 23.38 2.29 -21.54
N LEU A 8 22.49 1.37 -21.92
CA LEU A 8 22.80 -0.04 -22.19
C LEU A 8 23.64 -0.22 -23.49
N ASP A 9 23.86 0.85 -24.24
CA ASP A 9 24.36 0.91 -25.62
C ASP A 9 25.80 0.38 -25.86
N GLY A 10 26.46 -0.19 -24.84
CA GLY A 10 27.81 -0.74 -24.93
C GLY A 10 27.99 -2.15 -24.36
N LEU A 11 26.89 -2.81 -23.94
CA LEU A 11 26.96 -4.15 -23.38
C LEU A 11 26.90 -5.20 -24.51
N PRO A 12 27.64 -6.32 -24.40
CA PRO A 12 27.60 -7.38 -25.40
C PRO A 12 26.19 -7.96 -25.52
N ALA A 13 25.76 -8.22 -26.76
CA ALA A 13 24.46 -8.80 -27.04
C ALA A 13 24.28 -10.10 -26.26
N SER A 14 23.24 -10.14 -25.44
CA SER A 14 22.84 -11.32 -24.68
C SER A 14 21.33 -11.30 -24.48
N PRO A 15 20.69 -12.45 -24.21
CA PRO A 15 19.25 -12.52 -23.95
C PRO A 15 18.80 -11.59 -22.82
N THR A 16 19.68 -11.36 -21.84
CA THR A 16 19.43 -10.42 -20.73
C THR A 16 19.42 -8.96 -21.20
N ILE A 17 20.37 -8.56 -22.06
CA ILE A 17 20.43 -7.20 -22.60
C ILE A 17 19.28 -6.92 -23.56
N GLU A 18 18.92 -7.88 -24.41
CA GLU A 18 17.74 -7.79 -25.27
C GLU A 18 16.45 -7.67 -24.45
N GLY A 19 16.30 -8.47 -23.38
CA GLY A 19 15.18 -8.37 -22.45
C GLY A 19 15.11 -7.01 -21.73
N LEU A 20 16.24 -6.43 -21.35
CA LEU A 20 16.29 -5.10 -20.74
C LEU A 20 15.94 -3.98 -21.74
N HIS A 21 16.38 -4.09 -22.99
CA HIS A 21 15.96 -3.17 -24.05
C HIS A 21 14.47 -3.28 -24.35
N ALA A 22 13.88 -4.48 -24.28
CA ALA A 22 12.43 -4.66 -24.41
C ALA A 22 11.65 -3.96 -23.27
N LEU A 23 12.26 -3.81 -22.08
CA LEU A 23 11.68 -3.05 -20.96
C LEU A 23 11.91 -1.53 -21.07
N ALA A 24 12.78 -1.07 -21.99
CA ALA A 24 12.96 0.36 -22.24
C ALA A 24 11.67 1.02 -22.74
N ALA A 25 10.84 0.28 -23.46
CA ALA A 25 9.45 0.62 -23.76
C ALA A 25 8.53 -0.33 -23.00
N LEU A 26 8.03 0.11 -21.84
CA LEU A 26 7.12 -0.72 -21.04
C LEU A 26 5.90 -1.12 -21.87
N PRO A 27 5.54 -2.41 -21.92
CA PRO A 27 4.45 -2.87 -22.76
C PRO A 27 3.11 -2.29 -22.29
N GLY A 28 2.21 -2.05 -23.23
CA GLY A 28 0.92 -1.39 -22.96
C GLY A 28 0.10 -2.10 -21.87
N TRP A 29 0.15 -3.43 -21.81
CA TRP A 29 -0.53 -4.23 -20.79
C TRP A 29 -0.01 -3.97 -19.37
N LEU A 30 1.27 -3.59 -19.23
CA LEU A 30 1.89 -3.23 -17.95
C LEU A 30 1.58 -1.78 -17.56
N LEU A 31 1.51 -0.88 -18.54
CA LEU A 31 1.22 0.54 -18.32
C LEU A 31 -0.26 0.81 -18.04
N ALA A 32 -1.18 0.12 -18.70
CA ALA A 32 -2.62 0.35 -18.59
C ALA A 32 -3.17 0.36 -17.15
N PRO A 33 -2.85 -0.61 -16.27
CA PRO A 33 -3.29 -0.57 -14.86
C PRO A 33 -2.56 0.51 -14.03
N LEU A 34 -1.41 0.99 -14.49
CA LEU A 34 -0.62 2.04 -13.83
C LEU A 34 -1.06 3.46 -14.24
N GLN A 35 -1.98 3.59 -15.18
CA GLN A 35 -2.46 4.87 -15.68
C GLN A 35 -3.85 5.19 -15.18
N ALA A 36 -3.99 6.38 -14.57
CA ALA A 36 -5.26 6.83 -14.00
C ALA A 36 -6.40 6.93 -15.04
N LYS A 37 -6.09 7.31 -16.29
CA LYS A 37 -7.11 7.55 -17.33
C LYS A 37 -7.76 6.25 -17.83
N PRO A 38 -7.01 5.21 -18.26
CA PRO A 38 -7.60 3.91 -18.60
C PRO A 38 -8.39 3.29 -17.45
N VAL A 39 -7.85 3.34 -16.23
CA VAL A 39 -8.53 2.78 -15.04
C VAL A 39 -9.82 3.54 -14.74
N ALA A 40 -9.81 4.87 -14.78
CA ALA A 40 -11.02 5.67 -14.56
C ALA A 40 -12.08 5.45 -15.65
N ALA A 41 -11.68 5.21 -16.90
CA ALA A 41 -12.61 4.87 -17.98
C ALA A 41 -13.25 3.49 -17.74
N ALA A 42 -12.45 2.48 -17.40
CA ALA A 42 -12.93 1.14 -17.08
C ALA A 42 -13.87 1.13 -15.86
N LEU A 43 -13.53 1.89 -14.81
CA LEU A 43 -14.41 2.06 -13.63
C LEU A 43 -15.76 2.67 -14.02
N ARG A 44 -15.78 3.73 -14.83
CA ARG A 44 -17.04 4.38 -15.25
C ARG A 44 -17.93 3.46 -16.06
N ALA A 45 -17.34 2.57 -16.86
CA ALA A 45 -18.09 1.60 -17.67
C ALA A 45 -18.61 0.42 -16.84
N ALA A 46 -17.82 -0.07 -15.88
CA ALA A 46 -18.10 -1.33 -15.19
C ALA A 46 -18.85 -1.18 -13.85
N VAL A 47 -18.84 0.01 -13.23
CA VAL A 47 -19.55 0.27 -11.97
C VAL A 47 -20.93 0.87 -12.25
N PRO A 48 -22.03 0.20 -11.86
CA PRO A 48 -23.40 0.65 -12.16
C PRO A 48 -23.71 2.08 -11.68
N GLU A 49 -23.20 2.48 -10.52
CA GLU A 49 -23.41 3.81 -9.94
C GLU A 49 -22.72 4.92 -10.74
N PHE A 50 -21.59 4.62 -11.39
CA PHE A 50 -20.95 5.58 -12.31
C PHE A 50 -21.63 5.59 -13.67
N ALA A 51 -22.05 4.43 -14.18
CA ALA A 51 -22.75 4.31 -15.46
C ALA A 51 -24.13 4.99 -15.44
N SER A 52 -24.85 4.89 -14.31
CA SER A 52 -26.14 5.55 -14.10
C SER A 52 -26.03 7.05 -13.77
N GLY A 53 -24.83 7.53 -13.43
CA GLY A 53 -24.62 8.91 -12.96
C GLY A 53 -25.03 9.15 -11.51
N ALA A 54 -25.38 8.11 -10.74
CA ALA A 54 -25.66 8.22 -9.31
C ALA A 54 -24.42 8.68 -8.51
N LEU A 55 -23.24 8.31 -9.00
CA LEU A 55 -21.95 8.79 -8.52
C LEU A 55 -21.13 9.33 -9.70
N GLU A 56 -20.31 10.34 -9.43
CA GLU A 56 -19.38 10.90 -10.40
C GLU A 56 -17.93 10.65 -9.94
N LEU A 57 -17.13 9.96 -10.77
CA LEU A 57 -15.70 9.78 -10.50
C LEU A 57 -14.93 11.06 -10.85
N LYS A 58 -14.49 11.81 -9.83
CA LYS A 58 -13.74 13.07 -9.95
C LYS A 58 -12.25 12.86 -10.18
N SER A 59 -11.63 11.92 -9.46
CA SER A 59 -10.22 11.59 -9.66
C SER A 59 -9.91 10.13 -9.35
N CYS A 60 -8.87 9.62 -10.00
CA CYS A 60 -8.27 8.33 -9.74
C CYS A 60 -6.75 8.55 -9.60
N LYS A 61 -6.18 8.16 -8.47
CA LYS A 61 -4.74 8.24 -8.20
C LYS A 61 -4.23 6.86 -7.83
N ILE A 62 -3.15 6.45 -8.46
CA ILE A 62 -2.51 5.16 -8.22
C ILE A 62 -1.30 5.43 -7.34
N LYS A 63 -1.30 4.92 -6.11
CA LYS A 63 -0.27 5.28 -5.13
C LYS A 63 1.04 4.54 -5.37
N ARG A 64 0.99 3.21 -5.33
CA ARG A 64 2.16 2.33 -5.49
C ARG A 64 1.69 0.95 -5.91
N MET A 65 2.43 0.30 -6.79
CA MET A 65 2.27 -1.13 -7.10
C MET A 65 3.55 -1.88 -6.73
N LEU A 66 3.37 -3.05 -6.14
CA LEU A 66 4.44 -3.92 -5.68
C LEU A 66 4.25 -5.30 -6.27
N LEU A 67 5.29 -5.81 -6.94
CA LEU A 67 5.36 -7.20 -7.35
C LEU A 67 5.39 -8.09 -6.11
N LYS A 68 4.59 -9.14 -6.13
CA LYS A 68 4.49 -10.18 -5.11
C LYS A 68 5.12 -11.47 -5.62
N ASP A 69 5.42 -12.38 -4.70
CA ASP A 69 6.14 -13.62 -4.99
C ASP A 69 5.35 -14.57 -5.92
N ASP A 70 4.03 -14.40 -6.00
CA ASP A 70 3.14 -15.12 -6.92
C ASP A 70 3.16 -14.55 -8.35
N GLY A 71 4.02 -13.58 -8.62
CA GLY A 71 4.09 -12.90 -9.91
C GLY A 71 2.92 -11.97 -10.18
N ARG A 72 2.13 -11.56 -9.18
CA ARG A 72 1.08 -10.52 -9.33
C ARG A 72 1.54 -9.21 -8.71
N TRP A 73 0.93 -8.10 -9.13
CA TRP A 73 1.24 -6.79 -8.55
C TRP A 73 0.07 -6.33 -7.69
N ALA A 74 0.35 -5.92 -6.46
CA ALA A 74 -0.63 -5.34 -5.56
C ALA A 74 -0.42 -3.84 -5.41
N GLY A 75 -1.49 -3.05 -5.40
CA GLY A 75 -1.42 -1.61 -5.18
C GLY A 75 -2.71 -0.99 -4.68
N THR A 76 -2.67 0.31 -4.41
CA THR A 76 -3.83 1.07 -3.93
C THR A 76 -4.24 2.15 -4.91
N TYR A 77 -5.53 2.19 -5.22
CA TYR A 77 -6.20 3.16 -6.07
C TYR A 77 -7.03 4.08 -5.18
N ALA A 78 -6.58 5.31 -5.02
CA ALA A 78 -7.30 6.35 -4.29
C ALA A 78 -8.23 7.09 -5.25
N LEU A 79 -9.52 6.94 -5.03
CA LEU A 79 -10.58 7.55 -5.80
C LEU A 79 -11.18 8.72 -5.02
N SER A 80 -11.64 9.73 -5.75
CA SER A 80 -12.55 10.74 -5.24
C SER A 80 -13.82 10.68 -6.05
N THR A 81 -14.95 10.48 -5.38
CA THR A 81 -16.27 10.40 -6.00
C THR A 81 -17.16 11.50 -5.43
N ALA A 82 -18.04 12.06 -6.25
CA ALA A 82 -19.08 12.97 -5.83
C ALA A 82 -20.43 12.27 -5.95
N GLY A 83 -21.30 12.46 -4.97
CA GLY A 83 -22.66 11.93 -4.96
C GLY A 83 -23.61 12.84 -4.19
N PRO A 84 -24.84 12.38 -3.92
CA PRO A 84 -25.86 13.17 -3.21
C PRO A 84 -25.43 13.65 -1.83
N GLN A 85 -24.56 12.90 -1.15
CA GLN A 85 -24.03 13.22 0.17
C GLN A 85 -22.74 14.06 0.13
N GLY A 86 -22.33 14.52 -1.05
CA GLY A 86 -21.11 15.31 -1.25
C GLY A 86 -19.95 14.50 -1.80
N THR A 87 -18.74 15.02 -1.62
CA THR A 87 -17.51 14.39 -2.10
C THR A 87 -16.93 13.45 -1.06
N GLN A 88 -16.61 12.23 -1.47
CA GLN A 88 -16.00 11.20 -0.63
C GLN A 88 -14.71 10.68 -1.26
N SER A 89 -13.78 10.21 -0.42
CA SER A 89 -12.57 9.51 -0.87
C SER A 89 -12.69 8.03 -0.56
N VAL A 90 -12.42 7.20 -1.55
CA VAL A 90 -12.48 5.74 -1.47
C VAL A 90 -11.12 5.18 -1.86
N ALA A 91 -10.57 4.29 -1.05
CA ALA A 91 -9.37 3.53 -1.40
C ALA A 91 -9.78 2.12 -1.82
N LEU A 92 -9.28 1.67 -2.97
CA LEU A 92 -9.42 0.30 -3.44
C LEU A 92 -8.05 -0.37 -3.48
N ARG A 93 -7.98 -1.61 -2.99
CA ARG A 93 -6.84 -2.51 -3.27
C ARG A 93 -7.03 -3.10 -4.66
N GLY A 94 -6.01 -2.97 -5.48
CA GLY A 94 -5.97 -3.60 -6.78
C GLY A 94 -4.91 -4.68 -6.86
N THR A 95 -5.29 -5.81 -7.44
CA THR A 95 -4.39 -6.90 -7.81
C THR A 95 -4.35 -6.99 -9.32
N PHE A 96 -3.17 -6.75 -9.88
CA PHE A 96 -2.91 -6.87 -11.30
C PHE A 96 -2.25 -8.20 -11.63
N THR A 97 -2.81 -8.86 -12.64
CA THR A 97 -2.39 -10.16 -13.13
C THR A 97 -1.88 -10.01 -14.57
N PRO A 98 -0.59 -10.31 -14.83
CA PRO A 98 -0.03 -10.31 -16.18
C PRO A 98 -0.77 -11.26 -17.10
N PRO A 99 -0.77 -10.98 -18.41
CA PRO A 99 -1.32 -11.89 -19.41
C PRO A 99 -0.88 -13.35 -19.25
N ALA A 100 0.41 -13.60 -18.96
CA ALA A 100 0.96 -14.94 -18.79
C ALA A 100 0.40 -15.73 -17.59
N LEU A 101 -0.19 -15.05 -16.61
CA LEU A 101 -0.77 -15.64 -15.39
C LEU A 101 -2.30 -15.52 -15.35
N ARG A 102 -2.92 -14.97 -16.40
CA ARG A 102 -4.38 -14.92 -16.50
C ARG A 102 -4.90 -16.32 -16.80
N GLY A 103 -5.91 -16.75 -16.06
CA GLY A 103 -6.71 -17.93 -16.42
C GLY A 103 -7.70 -17.60 -17.53
N GLU A 104 -8.58 -18.54 -17.84
CA GLU A 104 -9.69 -18.28 -18.75
C GLU A 104 -10.55 -17.12 -18.24
N PRO A 105 -10.96 -16.18 -19.12
CA PRO A 105 -11.79 -15.07 -18.72
C PRO A 105 -13.16 -15.61 -18.26
N ALA A 106 -13.41 -15.59 -16.96
CA ALA A 106 -14.74 -15.79 -16.43
C ALA A 106 -15.64 -14.64 -16.91
N LEU A 107 -16.90 -14.94 -17.23
CA LEU A 107 -17.89 -13.91 -17.54
C LEU A 107 -17.97 -12.96 -16.34
N ALA A 108 -17.58 -11.70 -16.56
CA ALA A 108 -17.59 -10.69 -15.51
C ALA A 108 -19.05 -10.36 -15.18
N GLU A 109 -19.55 -10.87 -14.06
CA GLU A 109 -20.84 -10.45 -13.52
C GLU A 109 -20.73 -9.01 -13.02
N ALA A 110 -21.74 -8.20 -13.34
CA ALA A 110 -21.82 -6.84 -12.82
C ALA A 110 -21.91 -6.88 -11.28
N PRO A 111 -21.22 -5.98 -10.55
CA PRO A 111 -21.34 -5.92 -9.11
C PRO A 111 -22.80 -5.69 -8.70
N THR A 112 -23.37 -6.59 -7.91
CA THR A 112 -24.70 -6.44 -7.31
C THR A 112 -24.65 -5.75 -5.95
N THR A 113 -23.46 -5.72 -5.35
CA THR A 113 -23.18 -5.02 -4.09
C THR A 113 -22.89 -3.55 -4.38
N PRO A 114 -23.37 -2.60 -3.56
CA PRO A 114 -23.09 -1.18 -3.75
C PRO A 114 -21.59 -0.87 -3.77
N PHE A 115 -21.21 0.11 -4.58
CA PHE A 115 -19.84 0.57 -4.74
C PHE A 115 -19.16 0.82 -3.38
N ALA A 116 -17.98 0.21 -3.21
CA ALA A 116 -17.13 0.32 -2.02
C ALA A 116 -17.70 -0.26 -0.71
N ALA A 117 -18.87 -0.90 -0.73
CA ALA A 117 -19.40 -1.58 0.44
C ALA A 117 -18.62 -2.87 0.77
N ASN A 118 -18.78 -3.39 1.98
CA ASN A 118 -18.16 -4.65 2.37
C ASN A 118 -18.67 -5.79 1.46
N GLY A 119 -17.74 -6.62 0.96
CA GLY A 119 -18.04 -7.67 -0.03
C GLY A 119 -18.03 -7.19 -1.48
N TRP A 120 -17.91 -5.89 -1.74
CA TRP A 120 -17.76 -5.37 -3.10
C TRP A 120 -16.48 -5.91 -3.75
N ARG A 121 -16.59 -6.31 -5.02
CA ARG A 121 -15.47 -6.74 -5.86
C ARG A 121 -15.78 -6.35 -7.29
N LEU A 122 -14.75 -5.96 -8.02
CA LEU A 122 -14.83 -5.69 -9.44
C LEU A 122 -13.63 -6.31 -10.16
N GLU A 123 -13.92 -7.12 -11.16
CA GLU A 123 -12.92 -7.61 -12.11
C GLU A 123 -12.94 -6.72 -13.35
N LEU A 124 -11.77 -6.32 -13.81
CA LEU A 124 -11.55 -5.60 -15.07
C LEU A 124 -10.63 -6.45 -15.96
N PRO A 125 -11.17 -7.47 -16.66
CA PRO A 125 -10.37 -8.44 -17.40
C PRO A 125 -9.47 -7.82 -18.47
N GLU A 126 -9.96 -6.78 -19.15
CA GLU A 126 -9.21 -6.00 -20.15
C GLU A 126 -7.90 -5.44 -19.59
N LEU A 127 -7.91 -5.03 -18.32
CA LEU A 127 -6.76 -4.51 -17.60
C LEU A 127 -6.03 -5.60 -16.79
N GLY A 128 -6.59 -6.81 -16.68
CA GLY A 128 -6.13 -7.84 -15.76
C GLY A 128 -6.14 -7.38 -14.30
N LEU A 129 -7.09 -6.53 -13.93
CA LEU A 129 -7.13 -5.84 -12.64
C LEU A 129 -8.36 -6.27 -11.84
N SER A 130 -8.13 -6.85 -10.67
CA SER A 130 -9.15 -7.10 -9.65
C SER A 130 -9.11 -5.98 -8.62
N LEU A 131 -10.27 -5.43 -8.26
CA LEU A 131 -10.42 -4.35 -7.28
C LEU A 131 -11.34 -4.78 -6.14
N VAL A 132 -10.92 -4.49 -4.91
CA VAL A 132 -11.73 -4.63 -3.69
C VAL A 132 -11.56 -3.38 -2.82
N PRO A 133 -12.50 -3.05 -1.93
CA PRO A 133 -12.33 -1.95 -1.00
C PRO A 133 -11.09 -2.19 -0.13
N GLU A 134 -10.31 -1.15 0.09
CA GLU A 134 -9.30 -1.18 1.13
C GLU A 134 -10.03 -1.41 2.47
N PRO A 135 -9.67 -2.43 3.26
CA PRO A 135 -10.21 -2.61 4.59
C PRO A 135 -10.03 -1.33 5.40
N PRO A 136 -10.98 -0.97 6.27
CA PRO A 136 -10.81 0.17 7.14
C PRO A 136 -9.47 0.03 7.89
N GLU A 137 -8.73 1.13 7.96
CA GLU A 137 -7.48 1.17 8.73
C GLU A 137 -7.83 0.84 10.18
N SER A 138 -7.39 -0.32 10.65
CA SER A 138 -7.53 -0.72 12.04
C SER A 138 -6.43 -0.08 12.87
N GLU A 139 -6.69 0.04 14.17
CA GLU A 139 -5.65 0.49 15.08
C GLU A 139 -4.45 -0.46 15.02
N LEU A 140 -3.24 0.10 15.17
CA LEU A 140 -2.02 -0.67 15.25
C LEU A 140 -2.17 -1.67 16.41
N ALA A 141 -2.18 -2.96 16.10
CA ALA A 141 -2.44 -4.02 17.08
C ALA A 141 -1.44 -4.01 18.25
N ALA A 142 -0.24 -3.47 18.04
CA ALA A 142 0.77 -3.28 19.07
C ALA A 142 0.52 -2.07 19.99
N MET A 143 -0.51 -1.23 19.74
CA MET A 143 -0.75 -0.03 20.56
C MET A 143 -0.81 -0.33 22.06
N PRO A 144 -1.54 -1.36 22.54
CA PRO A 144 -1.55 -1.68 23.96
C PRO A 144 -0.14 -1.96 24.52
N LEU A 145 0.69 -2.70 23.79
CA LEU A 145 2.09 -2.97 24.15
C LEU A 145 2.94 -1.68 24.17
N LEU A 146 2.72 -0.79 23.21
CA LEU A 146 3.52 0.42 23.03
C LEU A 146 3.15 1.54 24.02
N THR A 147 1.91 1.57 24.52
CA THR A 147 1.42 2.60 25.45
C THR A 147 1.27 2.12 26.90
N ASP A 148 1.36 0.83 27.16
CA ASP A 148 1.47 0.33 28.52
C ASP A 148 2.89 0.57 29.07
N ALA A 149 2.98 1.13 30.28
CA ALA A 149 4.25 1.52 30.88
C ALA A 149 5.16 0.31 31.12
N GLU A 150 4.62 -0.78 31.64
CA GLU A 150 5.44 -1.95 32.01
C GLU A 150 5.78 -2.81 30.78
N ALA A 151 4.81 -3.02 29.89
CA ALA A 151 5.00 -3.79 28.68
C ALA A 151 5.99 -3.11 27.73
N SER A 152 5.90 -1.78 27.57
CA SER A 152 6.85 -1.03 26.75
C SER A 152 8.26 -1.00 27.36
N ARG A 153 8.38 -0.88 28.70
CA ARG A 153 9.66 -0.98 29.43
C ARG A 153 10.35 -2.31 29.14
N ALA A 154 9.64 -3.41 29.33
CA ALA A 154 10.17 -4.76 29.13
C ALA A 154 10.56 -5.01 27.67
N MET A 155 9.73 -4.57 26.72
CA MET A 155 10.01 -4.69 25.29
C MET A 155 11.27 -3.91 24.87
N LEU A 156 11.38 -2.65 25.28
CA LEU A 156 12.53 -1.81 24.95
C LEU A 156 13.82 -2.35 25.57
N GLU A 157 13.78 -2.77 26.84
CA GLU A 157 14.92 -3.35 27.54
C GLU A 157 15.40 -4.63 26.84
N ALA A 158 14.48 -5.54 26.48
CA ALA A 158 14.83 -6.77 25.78
C ALA A 158 15.47 -6.50 24.40
N GLY A 159 14.92 -5.56 23.63
CA GLY A 159 15.46 -5.20 22.32
C GLY A 159 16.84 -4.54 22.38
N ILE A 160 17.07 -3.66 23.35
CA ILE A 160 18.37 -3.00 23.55
C ILE A 160 19.42 -4.01 24.04
N ARG A 161 19.04 -4.91 24.96
CA ARG A 161 19.94 -5.98 25.44
C ARG A 161 20.36 -6.95 24.35
N ALA A 162 19.44 -7.28 23.44
CA ALA A 162 19.71 -8.17 22.31
C ALA A 162 20.59 -7.53 21.22
N SER A 163 20.87 -6.23 21.30
CA SER A 163 21.63 -5.48 20.29
C SER A 163 22.93 -4.91 20.85
N THR A 164 22.91 -3.72 21.44
CA THR A 164 24.11 -2.93 21.71
C THR A 164 24.49 -2.83 23.19
N HIS A 165 23.57 -3.08 24.12
CA HIS A 165 23.82 -2.92 25.56
C HIS A 165 23.23 -4.09 26.37
N PRO A 166 23.94 -5.23 26.45
CA PRO A 166 23.42 -6.44 27.09
C PRO A 166 23.16 -6.29 28.61
N ASP A 167 23.79 -5.30 29.25
CA ASP A 167 23.67 -4.94 30.66
C ASP A 167 22.63 -3.84 30.93
N MET A 168 21.95 -3.31 29.91
CA MET A 168 20.99 -2.22 30.04
C MET A 168 19.86 -2.58 30.99
N GLN A 169 19.48 -1.67 31.87
CA GLN A 169 18.30 -1.78 32.72
C GLN A 169 17.46 -0.50 32.61
N ILE A 170 16.16 -0.66 32.38
CA ILE A 170 15.19 0.43 32.36
C ILE A 170 14.34 0.27 33.62
N VAL A 171 14.38 1.29 34.50
CA VAL A 171 13.64 1.31 35.77
C VAL A 171 12.18 1.64 35.53
N SER A 172 11.89 2.63 34.68
CA SER A 172 10.51 2.95 34.30
C SER A 172 10.44 3.49 32.88
N SER A 173 9.27 3.28 32.27
CA SER A 173 8.91 3.82 30.97
C SER A 173 7.59 4.57 31.09
N ARG A 174 7.57 5.82 30.63
CA ARG A 174 6.33 6.58 30.43
C ARG A 174 6.17 6.86 28.93
N PRO A 175 5.34 6.06 28.23
CA PRO A 175 5.02 6.31 26.84
C PRO A 175 4.12 7.54 26.68
N GLU A 176 4.34 8.27 25.60
CA GLU A 176 3.56 9.44 25.21
C GLU A 176 3.33 9.39 23.70
N VAL A 177 2.07 9.33 23.27
CA VAL A 177 1.71 9.36 21.86
C VAL A 177 1.71 10.81 21.38
N LEU A 178 2.70 11.17 20.55
CA LEU A 178 2.82 12.51 20.00
C LEU A 178 1.92 12.71 18.78
N SER A 179 1.83 11.68 17.93
CA SER A 179 0.91 11.69 16.79
C SER A 179 0.54 10.27 16.41
N TYR A 180 -0.72 10.07 16.04
CA TYR A 180 -1.18 8.79 15.53
C TYR A 180 -2.12 8.97 14.34
N LYS A 181 -1.73 8.34 13.23
CA LYS A 181 -2.55 8.17 12.03
C LYS A 181 -2.69 6.66 11.83
N PRO A 182 -3.87 6.08 12.15
CA PRO A 182 -4.17 4.66 11.87
C PRO A 182 -3.72 4.27 10.46
N GLY A 183 -3.25 3.03 10.29
CA GLY A 183 -2.77 2.51 8.99
C GLY A 183 -1.54 3.21 8.37
N SER A 184 -1.04 4.31 8.93
CA SER A 184 0.05 5.10 8.34
C SER A 184 1.27 5.22 9.23
N ARG A 185 1.14 5.88 10.39
CA ARG A 185 2.28 6.16 11.27
C ARG A 185 1.81 6.44 12.70
N CYS A 186 2.60 5.96 13.65
CA CYS A 186 2.51 6.35 15.06
C CYS A 186 3.86 6.89 15.49
N THR A 187 3.87 8.05 16.15
CA THR A 187 5.07 8.62 16.77
C THR A 187 4.86 8.57 18.28
N LEU A 188 5.65 7.74 18.96
CA LEU A 188 5.70 7.68 20.42
C LEU A 188 7.01 8.29 20.92
N ARG A 189 6.93 8.98 22.05
CA ARG A 189 8.06 9.39 22.87
C ARG A 189 8.04 8.58 24.15
N TYR A 190 9.17 7.99 24.50
CA TYR A 190 9.34 7.27 25.76
C TYR A 190 10.20 8.10 26.71
N HIS A 191 9.65 8.43 27.87
CA HIS A 191 10.45 8.97 28.96
C HIS A 191 10.93 7.80 29.81
N LEU A 192 12.23 7.52 29.73
CA LEU A 192 12.85 6.38 30.39
C LEU A 192 13.62 6.85 31.62
N SER A 193 13.54 6.08 32.71
CA SER A 193 14.47 6.22 33.82
C SER A 193 15.39 5.00 33.90
N TYR A 194 16.63 5.26 34.28
CA TYR A 194 17.69 4.25 34.37
C TYR A 194 18.23 4.21 35.81
N PRO A 195 18.86 3.10 36.23
CA PRO A 195 19.59 3.06 37.50
C PRO A 195 20.65 4.16 37.55
N ALA A 196 20.97 4.66 38.74
CA ALA A 196 21.91 5.78 38.91
C ALA A 196 23.28 5.52 38.24
N GLU A 197 23.73 4.27 38.24
CA GLU A 197 24.98 3.83 37.60
C GLU A 197 24.95 3.91 36.07
N GLN A 198 23.76 3.90 35.48
CA GLN A 198 23.52 3.92 34.04
C GLN A 198 22.89 5.23 33.55
N ALA A 199 22.47 6.12 34.46
CA ALA A 199 21.76 7.37 34.16
C ALA A 199 22.56 8.34 33.28
N ALA A 200 23.90 8.27 33.30
CA ALA A 200 24.77 9.09 32.46
C ALA A 200 25.03 8.51 31.04
N ARG A 201 24.49 7.33 30.72
CA ARG A 201 24.66 6.65 29.42
C ARG A 201 23.52 6.93 28.43
N GLY A 202 22.44 7.57 28.89
CA GLY A 202 21.23 7.87 28.12
C GLY A 202 21.25 9.24 27.45
#